data_AF-A0A534PRL1-F1
#
_entry.id   AF-A0A534PRL1-F1
#
_cell.length_a   1.000
_cell.length_b   1.000
_cell.length_c   1.000
_cell.angle_alpha   90.00
_cell.angle_beta   90.00
_cell.angle_gamma   90.00
#
_symmetry.space_group_name_H-M   'P 1'
#
loop_
_entity.id
_entity.type
_entity.pdbx_description
1 polymer ?
#
loop_
_entity_poly.entity_id
_entity_poly.type
_entity_poly.pdbx_seq_one_letter_code
_entity_poly.pdbx_strand_id
1 'polypeptide(L)'
;MEALVGELEALKIRRRAFSLTRRTDAQMPMAAPVRGAKSGPPVRRRKAEGAPPAPSLPKRSERDQQELELKSLLAEVGPRRSALTSRLGGISEAALLARFRAAGLEREFALRERDLIRALYSRHRWREALVAEDLALPMARLRAVISERGLSAELDRLLDRIRREERGQKWPRQRIAQVLYRRDQLRELGLLEELEGEVAARTRVLWTKVRARPQPLDELRKALQLTTSDAVKLRELLDLR
;
A
#
# COMPACT_ATOMS: atom_id res chain seq x y z
N MET A 1 -5.19 -31.48 -7.14
CA MET A 1 -4.04 -31.18 -6.26
C MET A 1 -2.74 -31.82 -6.75
N GLU A 2 -2.76 -32.90 -7.52
CA GLU A 2 -1.55 -33.60 -7.99
C GLU A 2 -0.74 -32.81 -9.04
N ALA A 3 -1.39 -32.03 -9.91
CA ALA A 3 -0.70 -31.23 -10.92
C ALA A 3 0.23 -30.14 -10.33
N LEU A 4 -0.18 -29.51 -9.22
CA LEU A 4 0.60 -28.48 -8.53
C LEU A 4 1.83 -29.09 -7.81
N VAL A 5 1.73 -30.35 -7.38
CA VAL A 5 2.84 -31.05 -6.73
C VAL A 5 3.94 -31.39 -7.74
N GLY A 6 3.57 -31.78 -8.96
CA GLY A 6 4.51 -32.04 -10.05
C GLY A 6 5.26 -30.78 -10.52
N GLU A 7 4.57 -29.64 -10.64
CA GLU A 7 5.20 -28.36 -11.00
C GLU A 7 6.21 -27.88 -9.94
N LEU A 8 5.92 -28.11 -8.64
CA LEU A 8 6.82 -27.74 -7.54
C LEU A 8 8.08 -28.62 -7.45
N GLU A 9 7.99 -29.89 -7.90
CA GLU A 9 9.15 -30.78 -8.01
C GLU A 9 10.03 -30.42 -9.20
N ALA A 10 9.43 -30.06 -10.35
CA ALA A 10 10.14 -29.58 -11.54
C ALA A 10 10.96 -28.32 -11.24
N LEU A 11 10.46 -27.43 -10.38
CA LEU A 11 11.15 -26.21 -9.97
C LEU A 11 12.21 -26.42 -8.88
N LYS A 12 12.43 -27.66 -8.38
CA LYS A 12 13.39 -28.02 -7.30
C LYS A 12 13.27 -27.18 -6.01
N ILE A 13 12.14 -26.51 -5.78
CA ILE A 13 11.98 -25.53 -4.69
C ILE A 13 11.96 -26.22 -3.32
N ARG A 14 11.42 -27.44 -3.22
CA ARG A 14 11.38 -28.19 -1.94
C ARG A 14 12.77 -28.61 -1.42
N ARG A 15 13.74 -28.88 -2.29
CA ARG A 15 15.10 -29.30 -1.84
C ARG A 15 15.94 -28.13 -1.31
N ARG A 16 15.78 -26.91 -1.84
CA ARG A 16 16.55 -25.74 -1.39
C ARG A 16 16.00 -25.08 -0.12
N ALA A 17 14.69 -25.14 0.11
CA ALA A 17 14.10 -24.56 1.32
C ALA A 17 14.43 -25.37 2.60
N PHE A 18 14.68 -26.68 2.46
CA PHE A 18 15.03 -27.55 3.58
C PHE A 18 16.54 -27.58 3.90
N SER A 19 17.42 -27.15 2.98
CA SER A 19 18.87 -27.17 3.21
C SER A 19 19.41 -25.89 3.88
N LEU A 20 18.60 -24.83 3.97
CA LEU A 20 19.02 -23.53 4.55
C LEU A 20 18.67 -23.36 6.03
N THR A 21 17.79 -24.21 6.58
CA THR A 21 17.28 -24.07 7.96
C THR A 21 17.77 -25.13 8.94
N ARG A 22 18.58 -26.10 8.49
CA ARG A 22 19.32 -27.00 9.38
C ARG A 22 20.79 -26.99 9.00
N ARG A 23 21.58 -26.18 9.69
CA ARG A 23 22.97 -26.58 9.99
C ARG A 23 22.85 -27.94 10.68
N THR A 24 23.33 -28.98 10.02
CA THR A 24 23.37 -30.35 10.52
C THR A 24 24.04 -30.39 11.89
N ASP A 25 23.44 -31.08 12.86
CA ASP A 25 24.00 -31.34 14.21
C ASP A 25 25.42 -31.94 14.18
N ALA A 26 25.82 -32.53 13.04
CA ALA A 26 27.17 -33.02 12.78
C ALA A 26 28.28 -31.95 12.76
N GLN A 27 27.95 -30.65 12.79
CA GLN A 27 28.93 -29.55 12.83
C GLN A 27 28.93 -28.77 14.15
N MET A 28 28.24 -29.25 15.18
CA MET A 28 28.42 -28.71 16.53
C MET A 28 29.79 -29.16 17.06
N PRO A 29 30.68 -28.24 17.52
CA PRO A 29 31.90 -28.65 18.17
C PRO A 29 31.55 -29.43 19.45
N MET A 30 31.87 -30.73 19.46
CA MET A 30 31.70 -31.55 20.67
C MET A 30 32.63 -31.00 21.74
N ALA A 31 32.07 -30.64 22.91
CA ALA A 31 32.86 -30.31 24.08
C ALA A 31 33.69 -31.54 24.48
N ALA A 32 35.02 -31.36 24.57
CA ALA A 32 35.91 -32.43 24.97
C ALA A 32 35.60 -32.88 26.42
N PRO A 33 35.56 -34.19 26.71
CA PRO A 33 35.33 -34.67 28.07
C PRO A 33 36.49 -34.27 28.97
N VAL A 34 36.17 -33.63 30.11
CA VAL A 34 37.13 -33.31 31.16
C VAL A 34 37.67 -34.63 31.74
N ARG A 35 38.99 -34.87 31.63
CA ARG A 35 39.66 -36.01 32.25
C ARG A 35 39.47 -35.96 33.77
N GLY A 36 38.76 -36.94 34.33
CA GLY A 36 38.66 -37.14 35.78
C GLY A 36 37.27 -37.45 36.35
N ALA A 37 36.21 -37.53 35.53
CA ALA A 37 34.88 -37.84 36.03
C ALA A 37 34.75 -39.33 36.43
N LYS A 38 34.91 -39.59 37.73
CA LYS A 38 34.72 -40.90 38.35
C LYS A 38 33.25 -41.35 38.26
N SER A 39 33.09 -42.61 37.86
CA SER A 39 31.87 -43.43 37.85
C SER A 39 30.88 -43.08 38.98
N GLY A 40 29.66 -42.70 38.62
CA GLY A 40 28.52 -42.63 39.53
C GLY A 40 27.83 -43.99 39.69
N PRO A 41 27.09 -44.26 40.78
CA PRO A 41 26.55 -45.58 41.08
C PRO A 41 25.40 -45.95 40.14
N PRO A 42 25.16 -47.25 39.88
CA PRO A 42 24.17 -47.71 38.90
C PRO A 42 22.74 -47.39 39.37
N VAL A 43 22.03 -46.58 38.57
CA VAL A 43 20.61 -46.27 38.79
C VAL A 43 19.74 -47.45 38.33
N ARG A 44 19.03 -48.08 39.26
CA ARG A 44 18.00 -49.11 39.01
C ARG A 44 16.89 -48.54 38.11
N ARG A 45 16.77 -49.03 36.87
CA ARG A 45 15.61 -48.78 36.01
C ARG A 45 14.41 -49.59 36.52
N ARG A 46 13.34 -48.93 36.97
CA ARG A 46 12.02 -49.56 37.14
C ARG A 46 11.36 -49.75 35.77
N LYS A 47 10.67 -50.87 35.59
CA LYS A 47 9.83 -51.18 34.41
C LYS A 47 8.79 -50.05 34.23
N ALA A 48 8.68 -49.54 33.01
CA ALA A 48 7.66 -48.58 32.63
C ALA A 48 6.30 -49.28 32.53
N GLU A 49 5.43 -49.02 33.50
CA GLU A 49 3.98 -49.23 33.36
C GLU A 49 3.36 -48.01 32.70
N GLY A 50 2.54 -48.25 31.67
CA GLY A 50 1.49 -47.36 31.18
C GLY A 50 1.91 -45.96 30.73
N ALA A 51 2.01 -45.76 29.41
CA ALA A 51 1.96 -44.40 28.87
C ALA A 51 0.63 -43.73 29.27
N PRO A 52 0.63 -42.54 29.89
CA PRO A 52 -0.61 -41.82 30.15
C PRO A 52 -1.28 -41.46 28.82
N PRO A 53 -2.63 -41.38 28.76
CA PRO A 53 -3.32 -40.97 27.56
C PRO A 53 -2.81 -39.59 27.13
N ALA A 54 -2.63 -39.42 25.81
CA ALA A 54 -2.16 -38.16 25.24
C ALA A 54 -3.04 -37.00 25.75
N PRO A 55 -2.45 -35.87 26.20
CA PRO A 55 -3.23 -34.73 26.63
C PRO A 55 -4.10 -34.25 25.46
N SER A 56 -5.42 -34.29 25.66
CA SER A 56 -6.36 -33.66 24.75
C SER A 56 -5.96 -32.20 24.56
N LEU A 57 -5.79 -31.76 23.32
CA LEU A 57 -5.51 -30.36 22.97
C LEU A 57 -6.42 -29.43 23.79
N PRO A 58 -5.88 -28.39 24.46
CA PRO A 58 -6.70 -27.49 25.25
C PRO A 58 -7.78 -26.90 24.34
N LYS A 59 -9.04 -26.96 24.79
CA LYS A 59 -10.15 -26.26 24.11
C LYS A 59 -9.74 -24.80 23.97
N ARG A 60 -9.61 -24.32 22.73
CA ARG A 60 -9.31 -22.91 22.44
C ARG A 60 -10.30 -22.04 23.19
N SER A 61 -9.81 -20.97 23.81
CA SER A 61 -10.70 -20.02 24.48
C SER A 61 -11.61 -19.37 23.43
N GLU A 62 -12.80 -18.92 23.83
CA GLU A 62 -13.74 -18.21 22.94
C GLU A 62 -13.06 -17.00 22.27
N ARG A 63 -12.14 -16.35 22.99
CA ARG A 63 -11.31 -15.26 22.48
C ARG A 63 -10.40 -15.72 21.32
N ASP A 64 -9.73 -16.86 21.44
CA ASP A 64 -8.82 -17.36 20.40
C ASP A 64 -9.60 -17.74 19.12
N GLN A 65 -10.83 -18.24 19.27
CA GLN A 65 -11.71 -18.52 18.15
C GLN A 65 -12.14 -17.23 17.45
N GLN A 66 -12.60 -16.23 18.22
CA GLN A 66 -12.94 -14.91 17.69
C GLN A 66 -11.74 -14.22 17.00
N GLU A 67 -10.55 -14.34 17.56
CA GLU A 67 -9.32 -13.80 16.95
C GLU A 67 -9.07 -14.41 15.57
N LEU A 68 -9.16 -15.74 15.45
CA LEU A 68 -8.96 -16.45 14.19
C LEU A 68 -10.02 -16.07 13.15
N GLU A 69 -11.28 -15.99 13.55
CA GLU A 69 -12.38 -15.57 12.68
C GLU A 69 -12.18 -14.13 12.16
N LEU A 70 -11.81 -13.20 13.03
CA LEU A 70 -11.55 -11.81 12.64
C LEU A 70 -10.30 -11.69 11.75
N LYS A 71 -9.26 -12.49 11.99
CA LYS A 71 -8.08 -12.55 11.12
C LYS A 71 -8.42 -13.11 9.74
N SER A 72 -9.23 -14.17 9.65
CA SER A 72 -9.68 -14.68 8.35
C SER A 72 -10.53 -13.64 7.61
N LEU A 73 -11.41 -12.94 8.34
CA LEU A 73 -12.24 -11.89 7.74
C LEU A 73 -11.39 -10.71 7.22
N LEU A 74 -10.36 -10.31 7.96
CA LEU A 74 -9.40 -9.30 7.50
C LEU A 74 -8.60 -9.75 6.27
N ALA A 75 -8.32 -11.05 6.14
CA ALA A 75 -7.63 -11.58 4.98
C ALA A 75 -8.54 -11.62 3.73
N GLU A 76 -9.83 -11.95 3.90
CA GLU A 76 -10.80 -12.02 2.80
C GLU A 76 -11.24 -10.63 2.32
N VAL A 77 -11.63 -9.75 3.25
CA VAL A 77 -12.33 -8.49 2.94
C VAL A 77 -11.37 -7.29 2.99
N GLY A 78 -10.31 -7.41 3.76
CA GLY A 78 -9.41 -6.30 4.09
C GLY A 78 -9.93 -5.41 5.23
N PRO A 79 -9.20 -4.33 5.56
CA PRO A 79 -9.48 -3.50 6.74
C PRO A 79 -10.54 -2.42 6.50
N ARG A 80 -11.49 -2.63 5.58
CA ARG A 80 -12.54 -1.65 5.26
C ARG A 80 -13.70 -1.77 6.25
N ARG A 81 -13.95 -0.73 7.05
CA ARG A 81 -15.03 -0.75 8.07
C ARG A 81 -16.40 -1.08 7.47
N SER A 82 -16.79 -0.40 6.40
CA SER A 82 -18.08 -0.59 5.70
C SER A 82 -18.31 -2.04 5.23
N ALA A 83 -17.27 -2.67 4.67
CA ALA A 83 -17.35 -4.04 4.19
C ALA A 83 -17.36 -5.05 5.35
N LEU A 84 -16.57 -4.81 6.39
CA LEU A 84 -16.52 -5.66 7.58
C LEU A 84 -17.82 -5.61 8.39
N THR A 85 -18.41 -4.43 8.58
CA THR A 85 -19.71 -4.28 9.26
C THR A 85 -20.80 -5.02 8.48
N SER A 86 -20.83 -4.87 7.16
CA SER A 86 -21.79 -5.56 6.28
C SER A 86 -21.65 -7.08 6.39
N ARG A 87 -20.43 -7.61 6.36
CA ARG A 87 -20.18 -9.06 6.49
C ARG A 87 -20.52 -9.63 7.87
N LEU A 88 -20.45 -8.82 8.93
CA LEU A 88 -20.80 -9.22 10.29
C LEU A 88 -22.28 -9.00 10.62
N GLY A 89 -23.16 -8.87 9.61
CA GLY A 89 -24.60 -8.73 9.80
C GLY A 89 -25.07 -7.28 10.02
N GLY A 90 -24.35 -6.30 9.47
CA GLY A 90 -24.74 -4.89 9.55
C GLY A 90 -24.54 -4.25 10.92
N ILE A 91 -23.58 -4.74 11.71
CA ILE A 91 -23.27 -4.17 13.03
C ILE A 91 -22.75 -2.73 12.90
N SER A 92 -22.90 -1.94 13.96
CA SER A 92 -22.33 -0.60 14.01
C SER A 92 -20.79 -0.62 14.00
N GLU A 93 -20.16 0.45 13.50
CA GLU A 93 -18.69 0.58 13.51
C GLU A 93 -18.11 0.52 14.93
N ALA A 94 -18.81 1.10 15.92
CA ALA A 94 -18.40 1.03 17.32
C ALA A 94 -18.39 -0.43 17.82
N ALA A 95 -19.39 -1.23 17.45
CA ALA A 95 -19.43 -2.65 17.77
C ALA A 95 -18.32 -3.44 17.05
N LEU A 96 -18.02 -3.10 15.79
CA LEU A 96 -16.89 -3.67 15.06
C LEU A 96 -15.57 -3.44 15.81
N LEU A 97 -15.29 -2.18 16.18
CA LEU A 97 -14.06 -1.83 16.89
C LEU A 97 -13.99 -2.49 18.28
N ALA A 98 -15.11 -2.58 18.99
CA ALA A 98 -15.19 -3.28 20.27
C ALA A 98 -14.87 -4.78 20.13
N ARG A 99 -15.32 -5.44 19.06
CA ARG A 99 -14.97 -6.85 18.76
C ARG A 99 -13.48 -7.03 18.50
N PHE A 100 -12.88 -6.15 17.70
CA PHE A 100 -11.42 -6.19 17.48
C PHE A 100 -10.63 -5.95 18.77
N ARG A 101 -11.12 -5.07 19.66
CA ARG A 101 -10.50 -4.85 20.98
C ARG A 101 -10.62 -6.08 21.88
N ALA A 102 -11.80 -6.69 21.96
CA ALA A 102 -12.03 -7.90 22.75
C ALA A 102 -11.15 -9.08 22.29
N ALA A 103 -10.92 -9.19 20.97
CA ALA A 103 -10.01 -10.17 20.40
C ALA A 103 -8.52 -9.82 20.55
N GLY A 104 -8.17 -8.60 20.99
CA GLY A 104 -6.78 -8.12 21.09
C GLY A 104 -6.15 -7.74 19.74
N LEU A 105 -6.96 -7.50 18.71
CA LEU A 105 -6.53 -7.19 17.34
C LEU A 105 -6.65 -5.70 16.96
N GLU A 106 -6.99 -4.83 17.91
CA GLU A 106 -7.19 -3.38 17.66
C GLU A 106 -5.98 -2.74 16.96
N ARG A 107 -4.76 -3.06 17.43
CA ARG A 107 -3.53 -2.51 16.84
C ARG A 107 -3.28 -3.02 15.42
N GLU A 108 -3.49 -4.31 15.17
CA GLU A 108 -3.30 -4.90 13.85
C GLU A 108 -4.32 -4.32 12.85
N PHE A 109 -5.58 -4.22 13.26
CA PHE A 109 -6.62 -3.60 12.45
C PHE A 109 -6.29 -2.15 12.11
N ALA A 110 -5.90 -1.35 13.11
CA ALA A 110 -5.54 0.04 12.91
C ALA A 110 -4.34 0.21 11.96
N LEU A 111 -3.32 -0.64 12.06
CA LEU A 111 -2.16 -0.61 11.16
C LEU A 111 -2.55 -0.94 9.72
N ARG A 112 -3.32 -2.02 9.51
CA ARG A 112 -3.79 -2.39 8.17
C ARG A 112 -4.69 -1.31 7.56
N GLU A 113 -5.59 -0.73 8.35
CA GLU A 113 -6.44 0.37 7.89
C GLU A 113 -5.60 1.60 7.49
N ARG A 114 -4.57 1.92 8.29
CA ARG A 114 -3.62 3.00 7.94
C ARG A 114 -2.90 2.74 6.63
N ASP A 115 -2.36 1.55 6.46
CA ASP A 115 -1.60 1.18 5.26
C ASP A 115 -2.49 1.15 4.02
N LEU A 116 -3.75 0.69 4.14
CA LEU A 116 -4.73 0.79 3.08
C LEU A 116 -4.96 2.27 2.68
N ILE A 117 -5.24 3.15 3.64
CA ILE A 117 -5.50 4.57 3.36
C ILE A 117 -4.29 5.20 2.66
N ARG A 118 -3.07 4.98 3.16
CA ARG A 118 -1.84 5.47 2.53
C ARG A 118 -1.68 4.96 1.09
N ALA A 119 -1.92 3.66 0.87
CA ALA A 119 -1.82 3.04 -0.44
C ALA A 119 -2.84 3.65 -1.42
N LEU A 120 -4.07 3.88 -0.97
CA LEU A 120 -5.12 4.51 -1.78
C LEU A 120 -4.76 5.97 -2.14
N TYR A 121 -4.32 6.78 -1.18
CA TYR A 121 -3.88 8.15 -1.46
C TYR A 121 -2.70 8.21 -2.43
N SER A 122 -1.75 7.27 -2.31
CA SER A 122 -0.62 7.14 -3.23
C SER A 122 -1.08 6.74 -4.64
N ARG A 123 -1.95 5.72 -4.73
CA ARG A 123 -2.52 5.20 -5.99
C ARG A 123 -3.29 6.27 -6.74
N HIS A 124 -4.15 6.99 -6.03
CA HIS A 124 -5.04 8.00 -6.60
C HIS A 124 -4.41 9.39 -6.71
N ARG A 125 -3.12 9.52 -6.40
CA ARG A 125 -2.38 10.80 -6.49
C ARG A 125 -3.10 11.95 -5.79
N TRP A 126 -3.58 11.70 -4.57
CA TRP A 126 -4.30 12.66 -3.72
C TRP A 126 -5.77 12.95 -4.09
N ARG A 127 -6.38 12.20 -5.02
CA ARG A 127 -7.80 12.39 -5.33
C ARG A 127 -8.69 11.84 -4.21
N GLU A 128 -9.05 12.70 -3.24
CA GLU A 128 -9.80 12.30 -2.03
C GLU A 128 -11.14 11.63 -2.39
N ALA A 129 -11.82 12.09 -3.44
CA ALA A 129 -13.09 11.53 -3.88
C ALA A 129 -12.97 10.04 -4.26
N LEU A 130 -11.91 9.66 -4.98
CA LEU A 130 -11.68 8.27 -5.37
C LEU A 130 -11.28 7.40 -4.17
N VAL A 131 -10.54 7.98 -3.21
CA VAL A 131 -10.20 7.27 -1.96
C VAL A 131 -11.46 6.99 -1.15
N ALA A 132 -12.36 7.96 -1.04
CA ALA A 132 -13.62 7.84 -0.33
C ALA A 132 -14.53 6.78 -0.99
N GLU A 133 -14.61 6.78 -2.32
CA GLU A 133 -15.35 5.79 -3.12
C GLU A 133 -14.83 4.36 -2.88
N ASP A 134 -13.52 4.14 -2.95
CA ASP A 134 -12.90 2.82 -2.74
C ASP A 134 -13.07 2.25 -1.32
N LEU A 135 -13.22 3.14 -0.34
CA LEU A 135 -13.52 2.76 1.04
C LEU A 135 -15.03 2.63 1.28
N ALA A 136 -15.85 2.99 0.30
CA ALA A 136 -17.30 3.13 0.42
C ALA A 136 -17.67 3.98 1.64
N LEU A 137 -17.01 5.14 1.79
CA LEU A 137 -17.21 6.07 2.89
C LEU A 137 -17.59 7.46 2.36
N PRO A 138 -18.49 8.18 3.05
CA PRO A 138 -18.64 9.62 2.82
C PRO A 138 -17.35 10.37 3.13
N MET A 139 -17.10 11.48 2.42
CA MET A 139 -15.88 12.29 2.59
C MET A 139 -15.65 12.75 4.04
N ALA A 140 -16.71 13.19 4.72
CA ALA A 140 -16.64 13.59 6.13
C ALA A 140 -16.19 12.43 7.04
N ARG A 141 -16.62 11.20 6.74
CA ARG A 141 -16.23 10.01 7.51
C ARG A 141 -14.79 9.62 7.21
N LEU A 142 -14.34 9.69 5.96
CA LEU A 142 -12.94 9.48 5.60
C LEU A 142 -12.02 10.40 6.42
N ARG A 143 -12.35 11.70 6.49
CA ARG A 143 -11.59 12.68 7.29
C ARG A 143 -11.58 12.34 8.78
N ALA A 144 -12.71 11.90 9.33
CA ALA A 144 -12.77 11.44 10.72
C ALA A 144 -11.86 10.21 10.96
N VAL A 145 -11.87 9.22 10.05
CA VAL A 145 -11.01 8.03 10.16
C VAL A 145 -9.53 8.41 10.06
N ILE A 146 -9.15 9.33 9.17
CA ILE A 146 -7.78 9.84 9.06
C ILE A 146 -7.31 10.44 10.39
N SER A 147 -8.15 11.26 11.02
CA SER A 147 -7.88 11.87 12.33
C SER A 147 -7.79 10.81 13.43
N GLU A 148 -8.75 9.89 13.51
CA GLU A 148 -8.76 8.76 14.47
C GLU A 148 -7.48 7.91 14.37
N ARG A 149 -6.89 7.81 13.17
CA ARG A 149 -5.68 7.02 12.91
C ARG A 149 -4.38 7.82 13.00
N GLY A 150 -4.46 9.12 13.27
CA GLY A 150 -3.30 10.01 13.37
C GLY A 150 -2.51 10.08 12.05
N LEU A 151 -3.22 10.08 10.92
CA LEU A 151 -2.62 10.07 9.59
C LEU A 151 -2.44 11.47 8.98
N SER A 152 -3.04 12.53 9.56
CA SER A 152 -3.09 13.86 8.94
C SER A 152 -1.71 14.38 8.53
N ALA A 153 -0.76 14.47 9.46
CA ALA A 153 0.59 14.97 9.17
C ALA A 153 1.39 14.10 8.18
N GLU A 154 1.09 12.79 8.11
CA GLU A 154 1.74 11.89 7.17
C GLU A 154 1.18 12.05 5.76
N LEU A 155 -0.14 12.18 5.65
CA LEU A 155 -0.81 12.47 4.40
C LEU A 155 -0.39 13.87 3.89
N ASP A 156 -0.24 14.87 4.75
CA ASP A 156 0.28 16.19 4.36
C ASP A 156 1.68 16.10 3.72
N ARG A 157 2.58 15.28 4.30
CA ARG A 157 3.91 15.03 3.70
C ARG A 157 3.81 14.31 2.35
N LEU A 158 2.87 13.40 2.19
CA LEU A 158 2.61 12.72 0.93
C LEU A 158 2.08 13.70 -0.12
N LEU A 159 1.14 14.58 0.25
CA LEU A 159 0.65 15.66 -0.60
C LEU A 159 1.79 16.56 -1.06
N ASP A 160 2.64 17.01 -0.13
CA ASP A 160 3.79 17.87 -0.45
C ASP A 160 4.77 17.18 -1.39
N ARG A 161 5.02 15.89 -1.18
CA ARG A 161 5.84 15.09 -2.10
C ARG A 161 5.21 15.05 -3.49
N ILE A 162 3.92 14.74 -3.60
CA ILE A 162 3.20 14.70 -4.88
C ILE A 162 3.28 16.07 -5.55
N ARG A 163 3.03 17.16 -4.82
CA ARG A 163 3.14 18.52 -5.34
C ARG A 163 4.54 18.82 -5.89
N ARG A 164 5.60 18.40 -5.20
CA ARG A 164 6.98 18.55 -5.69
C ARG A 164 7.23 17.74 -6.95
N GLU A 165 6.72 16.50 -7.02
CA GLU A 165 6.81 15.67 -8.22
C GLU A 165 6.07 16.29 -9.42
N GLU A 166 4.88 16.86 -9.19
CA GLU A 166 4.12 17.57 -10.22
C GLU A 166 4.83 18.87 -10.64
N ARG A 167 5.47 19.61 -9.72
CA ARG A 167 6.33 20.77 -10.05
C ARG A 167 7.65 20.36 -10.72
N GLY A 168 8.11 19.13 -10.56
CA GLY A 168 9.35 18.63 -11.17
C GLY A 168 9.25 18.26 -12.65
N GLN A 169 8.06 18.35 -13.26
CA GLN A 169 7.86 17.98 -14.67
C GLN A 169 8.64 18.88 -15.63
N LYS A 170 9.22 18.28 -16.68
CA LYS A 170 10.11 18.99 -17.60
C LYS A 170 9.36 19.82 -18.63
N TRP A 171 9.89 21.01 -18.91
CA TRP A 171 9.49 21.83 -20.05
C TRP A 171 10.04 21.25 -21.37
N PRO A 172 9.38 21.43 -22.54
CA PRO A 172 8.02 21.94 -22.75
C PRO A 172 6.94 20.85 -22.66
N ARG A 173 7.21 19.66 -23.22
CA ARG A 173 6.18 18.63 -23.47
C ARG A 173 5.46 18.15 -22.22
N GLN A 174 6.19 17.75 -21.18
CA GLN A 174 5.56 17.18 -19.98
C GLN A 174 4.72 18.23 -19.24
N ARG A 175 5.26 19.43 -19.05
CA ARG A 175 4.54 20.55 -18.41
C ARG A 175 3.27 20.94 -19.17
N ILE A 176 3.35 21.09 -20.49
CA ILE A 176 2.19 21.48 -21.31
C ILE A 176 1.14 20.35 -21.30
N ALA A 177 1.55 19.10 -21.47
CA ALA A 177 0.63 17.96 -21.40
C ALA A 177 -0.06 17.86 -20.03
N GLN A 178 0.67 18.13 -18.94
CA GLN A 178 0.12 18.14 -17.59
C GLN A 178 -1.02 19.17 -17.46
N VAL A 179 -0.80 20.41 -17.92
CA VAL A 179 -1.82 21.48 -17.88
C VAL A 179 -2.99 21.20 -18.82
N LEU A 180 -2.75 20.62 -19.99
CA LEU A 180 -3.81 20.32 -20.95
C LEU A 180 -4.71 19.15 -20.51
N TYR A 181 -4.11 18.09 -19.95
CA TYR A 181 -4.80 16.80 -19.77
C TYR A 181 -5.11 16.45 -18.31
N ARG A 182 -4.49 17.11 -17.32
CA ARG A 182 -4.64 16.77 -15.90
C ARG A 182 -5.18 17.92 -15.05
N ARG A 183 -6.02 18.76 -15.64
CA ARG A 183 -6.57 19.99 -15.03
C ARG A 183 -7.24 19.73 -13.68
N ASP A 184 -8.13 18.75 -13.62
CA ASP A 184 -8.88 18.46 -12.39
C ASP A 184 -7.97 17.99 -11.26
N GLN A 185 -7.00 17.12 -11.57
CA GLN A 185 -5.99 16.68 -10.62
C GLN A 185 -5.14 17.86 -10.12
N LEU A 186 -4.71 18.75 -11.01
CA LEU A 186 -3.95 19.94 -10.62
C LEU A 186 -4.80 20.91 -9.78
N ARG A 187 -6.10 21.01 -10.05
CA ARG A 187 -7.04 21.82 -9.26
C ARG A 187 -7.18 21.28 -7.84
N GLU A 188 -7.37 19.96 -7.70
CA GLU A 188 -7.44 19.29 -6.39
C GLU A 188 -6.12 19.45 -5.60
N LEU A 189 -4.98 19.47 -6.29
CA LEU A 189 -3.68 19.71 -5.67
C LEU A 189 -3.41 21.19 -5.33
N GLY A 190 -4.23 22.13 -5.84
CA GLY A 190 -4.00 23.57 -5.71
C GLY A 190 -2.80 24.08 -6.52
N LEU A 191 -2.49 23.43 -7.65
CA LEU A 191 -1.36 23.77 -8.51
C LEU A 191 -1.76 24.31 -9.89
N LEU A 192 -3.04 24.23 -10.25
CA LEU A 192 -3.48 24.54 -11.62
C LEU A 192 -3.09 25.96 -12.05
N GLU A 193 -3.44 26.97 -11.25
CA GLU A 193 -3.20 28.38 -11.57
C GLU A 193 -1.70 28.71 -11.66
N GLU A 194 -0.90 28.17 -10.73
CA GLU A 194 0.57 28.31 -10.71
C GLU A 194 1.17 27.79 -12.03
N LEU A 195 0.81 26.57 -12.41
CA LEU A 195 1.39 25.90 -13.57
C LEU A 195 0.83 26.43 -14.91
N GLU A 196 -0.45 26.81 -14.95
CA GLU A 196 -1.03 27.51 -16.08
C GLU A 196 -0.35 28.86 -16.31
N GLY A 197 -0.08 29.63 -15.24
CA GLY A 197 0.65 30.88 -15.31
C GLY A 197 2.05 30.70 -15.88
N GLU A 198 2.78 29.67 -15.44
CA GLU A 198 4.10 29.33 -15.98
C GLU A 198 4.02 28.99 -17.49
N VAL A 199 3.08 28.12 -17.87
CA VAL A 199 2.86 27.72 -19.28
C VAL A 199 2.47 28.92 -20.13
N ALA A 200 1.57 29.77 -19.63
CA ALA A 200 1.12 30.97 -20.33
C ALA A 200 2.27 31.95 -20.56
N ALA A 201 3.05 32.26 -19.52
CA ALA A 201 4.16 33.19 -19.61
C ALA A 201 5.20 32.73 -20.64
N ARG A 202 5.65 31.47 -20.56
CA ARG A 202 6.66 30.92 -21.47
C ARG A 202 6.14 30.78 -22.90
N THR A 203 4.90 30.32 -23.07
CA THR A 203 4.28 30.19 -24.40
C THR A 203 4.08 31.55 -25.05
N ARG A 204 3.66 32.58 -24.30
CA ARG A 204 3.49 33.95 -24.83
C ARG A 204 4.81 34.55 -25.32
N VAL A 205 5.91 34.33 -24.60
CA VAL A 205 7.26 34.78 -25.04
C VAL A 205 7.68 34.12 -26.36
N LEU A 206 7.29 32.87 -26.60
CA LEU A 206 7.52 32.22 -27.89
C LEU A 206 6.56 32.72 -28.96
N TRP A 207 5.29 32.90 -28.60
CA TRP A 207 4.25 33.42 -29.50
C TRP A 207 4.62 34.78 -30.08
N THR A 208 5.12 35.71 -29.28
CA THR A 208 5.55 37.04 -29.77
C THR A 208 6.65 36.96 -30.83
N LYS A 209 7.51 35.94 -30.79
CA LYS A 209 8.59 35.71 -31.77
C LYS A 209 8.09 35.05 -33.06
N VAL A 210 7.07 34.20 -32.97
CA VAL A 210 6.58 33.41 -34.12
C VAL A 210 5.34 33.98 -34.78
N ARG A 211 4.57 34.86 -34.10
CA ARG A 211 3.28 35.40 -34.59
C ARG A 211 3.37 36.15 -35.92
N ALA A 212 4.52 36.76 -36.22
CA ALA A 212 4.74 37.50 -37.46
C ALA A 212 5.14 36.60 -38.65
N ARG A 213 5.30 35.28 -38.43
CA ARG A 213 5.66 34.32 -39.49
C ARG A 213 4.42 33.87 -40.27
N PRO A 214 4.58 33.36 -41.51
CA PRO A 214 3.46 32.94 -42.35
C PRO A 214 2.57 31.84 -41.76
N GLN A 215 3.14 30.97 -40.92
CA GLN A 215 2.43 29.87 -40.25
C GLN A 215 2.78 29.85 -38.75
N PRO A 216 2.22 30.78 -37.95
CA PRO A 216 2.67 31.00 -36.59
C PRO A 216 2.37 29.80 -35.67
N LEU A 217 1.26 29.10 -35.92
CA LEU A 217 0.87 27.92 -35.16
C LEU A 217 1.80 26.72 -35.41
N ASP A 218 2.20 26.49 -36.67
CA ASP A 218 3.15 25.42 -37.00
C ASP A 218 4.55 25.70 -36.44
N GLU A 219 4.97 26.95 -36.45
CA GLU A 219 6.24 27.37 -35.85
C GLU A 219 6.21 27.22 -34.33
N LEU A 220 5.10 27.57 -33.67
CA LEU A 220 4.89 27.32 -32.24
C LEU A 220 4.91 25.82 -31.93
N ARG A 221 4.20 25.02 -32.73
CA ARG A 221 4.15 23.56 -32.60
C ARG A 221 5.56 22.96 -32.69
N LYS A 222 6.35 23.36 -33.69
CA LYS A 222 7.74 22.92 -33.84
C LYS A 222 8.60 23.35 -32.65
N ALA A 223 8.50 24.62 -32.23
CA ALA A 223 9.28 25.17 -31.12
C ALA A 223 9.01 24.47 -29.78
N LEU A 224 7.75 24.11 -29.52
CA LEU A 224 7.34 23.40 -28.30
C LEU A 224 7.32 21.87 -28.47
N GLN A 225 7.70 21.37 -29.66
CA GLN A 225 7.66 19.97 -30.04
C GLN A 225 6.28 19.32 -29.83
N LEU A 226 5.19 20.05 -30.03
CA LEU A 226 3.83 19.59 -29.75
C LEU A 226 3.24 18.79 -30.93
N THR A 227 2.19 18.01 -30.64
CA THR A 227 1.29 17.54 -31.70
C THR A 227 0.45 18.71 -32.21
N THR A 228 -0.13 18.57 -33.40
CA THR A 228 -1.03 19.60 -33.96
C THR A 228 -2.24 19.84 -33.05
N SER A 229 -2.81 18.76 -32.50
CA SER A 229 -3.92 18.81 -31.54
C SER A 229 -3.53 19.57 -30.27
N ASP A 230 -2.37 19.27 -29.68
CA ASP A 230 -1.90 19.95 -28.47
C ASP A 230 -1.64 21.44 -28.71
N ALA A 231 -1.09 21.81 -29.87
CA ALA A 231 -0.83 23.21 -30.21
C ALA A 231 -2.14 24.01 -30.35
N VAL A 232 -3.18 23.42 -30.95
CA VAL A 232 -4.51 24.03 -31.06
C VAL A 232 -5.13 24.21 -29.67
N LYS A 233 -5.15 23.14 -28.85
CA LYS A 233 -5.67 23.21 -27.47
C LYS A 233 -4.92 24.22 -26.62
N LEU A 234 -3.60 24.30 -26.76
CA LEU A 234 -2.78 25.28 -26.06
C LEU A 234 -3.08 26.71 -26.50
N ARG A 235 -3.29 26.94 -27.80
CA ARG A 235 -3.69 28.25 -28.35
C ARG A 235 -5.04 28.68 -27.79
N GLU A 236 -6.01 27.78 -27.77
CA GLU A 236 -7.36 28.00 -27.22
C GLU A 236 -7.30 28.27 -25.72
N LEU A 237 -6.57 27.46 -24.95
CA LEU A 237 -6.44 27.61 -23.50
C LEU A 237 -5.83 28.97 -23.11
N LEU A 238 -4.91 29.48 -23.93
CA LEU A 238 -4.15 30.71 -23.63
C LEU A 238 -4.68 31.97 -24.34
N ASP A 239 -5.78 31.85 -25.08
CA ASP A 239 -6.36 32.92 -25.91
C ASP A 239 -5.32 33.62 -26.81
N LEU A 240 -4.42 32.84 -27.41
CA LEU A 240 -3.39 33.38 -28.30
C LEU A 240 -4.01 33.73 -29.66
N ARG A 241 -4.33 35.01 -29.84
CA ARG A 241 -4.76 35.61 -31.12
C ARG A 241 -3.56 35.92 -32.02
#